data_AF-A0AB38UVI1-F1
#
_entry.id   AF-A0AB38UVI1-F1
#
_cell.length_a   1.000
_cell.length_b   1.000
_cell.length_c   1.000
_cell.angle_alpha   90.00
_cell.angle_beta   90.00
_cell.angle_gamma   90.00
#
_symmetry.space_group_name_H-M   'P 1'
#
loop_
_entity.id
_entity.type
_entity.pdbx_description
1 polymer ?
#
loop_
_entity_poly.entity_id
_entity_poly.type
_entity_poly.pdbx_seq_one_letter_code
_entity_poly.pdbx_strand_id
1 'polypeptide(L)'
;MAGVLAERARRVAEARLEPLATRLAHVRGVAAAAERLVSRIDPLEADALIAAAWLHDVGYAPSLRATGFHPVDGAVFVRAENFPPVVVSLVAYHTGAVFEARERGLSDVLAEFPQPPDFAGLIDLCRHDDRPGRFADAPRGSDQRDPVAVSR
;
A
#
# COMPACT_ATOMS: atom_id res chain seq x y z
N MET A 1 11.96 3.95 -10.39
CA MET A 1 13.04 3.57 -9.46
C MET A 1 12.46 3.69 -8.07
N ALA A 2 12.21 2.58 -7.36
CA ALA A 2 11.78 2.62 -5.97
C ALA A 2 12.89 3.28 -5.14
N GLY A 3 12.53 4.23 -4.26
CA GLY A 3 13.51 4.93 -3.44
C GLY A 3 14.02 4.07 -2.27
N VAL A 4 14.93 4.64 -1.48
CA VAL A 4 15.63 3.92 -0.42
C VAL A 4 14.66 3.48 0.68
N LEU A 5 13.64 4.29 0.97
CA LEU A 5 12.62 3.96 1.97
C LEU A 5 11.73 2.82 1.48
N ALA A 6 11.24 2.90 0.25
CA ALA A 6 10.39 1.87 -0.35
C ALA A 6 11.08 0.51 -0.38
N GLU A 7 12.35 0.47 -0.78
CA GLU A 7 13.11 -0.78 -0.84
C GLU A 7 13.37 -1.38 0.54
N ARG A 8 13.63 -0.53 1.55
CA ARG A 8 13.74 -0.98 2.94
C ARG A 8 12.40 -1.50 3.47
N ALA A 9 11.32 -0.77 3.22
CA ALA A 9 9.97 -1.11 3.62
C ALA A 9 9.51 -2.45 3.03
N ARG A 10 9.81 -2.69 1.74
CA ARG A 10 9.56 -3.98 1.07
C ARG A 10 10.17 -5.15 1.84
N ARG A 11 11.47 -5.09 2.14
CA ARG A 11 12.16 -6.18 2.87
C ARG A 11 11.55 -6.42 4.24
N VAL A 12 11.19 -5.36 4.96
CA VAL A 12 10.54 -5.47 6.27
C VAL A 12 9.16 -6.10 6.14
N ALA A 13 8.34 -5.64 5.21
CA ALA A 13 7.00 -6.18 4.97
C ALA A 13 7.04 -7.66 4.59
N GLU A 14 7.91 -8.03 3.64
CA GLU A 14 8.09 -9.42 3.20
C GLU A 14 8.51 -10.32 4.36
N ALA A 15 9.46 -9.89 5.19
CA ALA A 15 9.92 -10.68 6.33
C ALA A 15 8.86 -10.84 7.43
N ARG A 16 8.03 -9.82 7.69
CA ARG A 16 7.03 -9.87 8.78
C ARG A 16 5.70 -10.48 8.36
N LEU A 17 5.35 -10.39 7.08
CA LEU A 17 4.09 -10.89 6.53
C LEU A 17 4.23 -12.22 5.79
N GLU A 18 5.42 -12.84 5.73
CA GLU A 18 5.63 -14.16 5.13
C GLU A 18 4.61 -15.22 5.60
N PRO A 19 4.26 -15.31 6.92
CA PRO A 19 3.27 -16.27 7.38
C PRO A 19 1.82 -15.95 6.94
N LEU A 20 1.59 -14.75 6.39
CA LEU A 20 0.29 -14.21 6.00
C LEU A 20 0.22 -14.00 4.49
N ALA A 21 0.33 -15.08 3.70
CA ALA A 21 0.46 -15.02 2.24
C ALA A 21 -0.57 -14.13 1.53
N THR A 22 -1.86 -14.19 1.91
CA THR A 22 -2.91 -13.33 1.33
C THR A 22 -2.66 -11.85 1.63
N ARG A 23 -2.18 -11.55 2.84
CA ARG A 23 -1.87 -10.17 3.25
C ARG A 23 -0.62 -9.66 2.54
N LEU A 24 0.39 -10.51 2.40
CA LEU A 24 1.60 -10.19 1.65
C LEU A 24 1.30 -9.90 0.17
N ALA A 25 0.40 -10.67 -0.44
CA ALA A 25 -0.06 -10.42 -1.81
C ALA A 25 -0.78 -9.05 -1.92
N HIS A 26 -1.63 -8.72 -0.96
CA HIS A 26 -2.32 -7.43 -0.88
C HIS A 26 -1.34 -6.25 -0.75
N VAL A 27 -0.38 -6.28 0.20
CA VAL A 27 0.57 -5.15 0.32
C VAL A 27 1.44 -4.99 -0.93
N ARG A 28 1.77 -6.08 -1.64
CA ARG A 28 2.46 -6.04 -2.94
C ARG A 28 1.61 -5.35 -4.01
N GLY A 29 0.33 -5.65 -4.10
CA GLY A 29 -0.60 -5.04 -5.06
C GLY A 29 -0.77 -3.54 -4.80
N VAL A 30 -0.99 -3.15 -3.54
CA VAL A 30 -1.10 -1.74 -3.12
C VAL A 30 0.20 -0.97 -3.41
N ALA A 31 1.37 -1.54 -3.09
CA ALA A 31 2.65 -0.89 -3.38
C ALA A 31 2.90 -0.72 -4.88
N ALA A 32 2.57 -1.72 -5.69
CA ALA A 32 2.67 -1.62 -7.15
C ALA A 32 1.71 -0.56 -7.72
N ALA A 33 0.51 -0.39 -7.15
CA ALA A 33 -0.40 0.68 -7.51
C ALA A 33 0.15 2.07 -7.11
N ALA A 34 0.74 2.19 -5.92
CA ALA A 34 1.38 3.42 -5.48
C ALA A 34 2.52 3.83 -6.43
N GLU A 35 3.36 2.89 -6.86
CA GLU A 35 4.43 3.15 -7.83
C GLU A 35 3.92 3.70 -9.18
N ARG A 36 2.70 3.36 -9.59
CA ARG A 36 2.09 3.93 -10.82
C ARG A 36 1.55 5.34 -10.61
N LEU A 37 1.11 5.68 -9.40
CA LEU A 37 0.48 6.97 -9.07
C LEU A 37 1.50 8.09 -8.84
N VAL A 38 2.72 7.78 -8.39
CA VAL A 38 3.71 8.78 -7.93
C VAL A 38 4.28 9.69 -9.03
N SER A 39 3.97 9.48 -10.31
CA SER A 39 4.45 10.35 -11.41
C SER A 39 4.05 11.84 -11.32
N ARG A 40 3.15 12.18 -10.38
CA ARG A 40 2.63 13.54 -10.16
C ARG A 40 2.96 14.12 -8.79
N ILE A 41 3.81 13.45 -8.00
CA ILE A 41 4.08 13.77 -6.59
C ILE A 41 5.57 14.12 -6.44
N ASP A 42 5.91 14.91 -5.43
CA ASP A 42 7.31 15.15 -5.06
C ASP A 42 8.06 13.82 -4.82
N PRO A 43 9.31 13.65 -5.30
CA PRO A 43 10.03 12.40 -5.17
C PRO A 43 10.22 11.89 -3.73
N LEU A 44 10.36 12.79 -2.75
CA LEU A 44 10.52 12.39 -1.34
C LEU A 44 9.20 11.89 -0.76
N GLU A 45 8.10 12.57 -1.08
CA GLU A 45 6.75 12.16 -0.73
C GLU A 45 6.37 10.83 -1.41
N ALA A 46 6.79 10.65 -2.67
CA ALA A 46 6.59 9.42 -3.42
C ALA A 46 7.28 8.21 -2.76
N ASP A 47 8.54 8.34 -2.34
CA ASP A 47 9.26 7.26 -1.66
C ASP A 47 8.61 6.92 -0.31
N ALA A 48 8.18 7.93 0.45
CA ALA A 48 7.45 7.74 1.70
C ALA A 48 6.08 7.07 1.50
N LEU A 49 5.35 7.46 0.45
CA LEU A 49 4.05 6.87 0.11
C LEU A 49 4.19 5.40 -0.27
N ILE A 50 5.15 5.04 -1.12
CA ILE A 50 5.39 3.64 -1.51
C ILE A 50 5.86 2.83 -0.29
N ALA A 51 6.74 3.40 0.55
CA ALA A 51 7.15 2.76 1.80
C ALA A 51 5.96 2.49 2.73
N ALA A 52 5.05 3.45 2.89
CA ALA A 52 3.84 3.27 3.68
C ALA A 52 2.89 2.25 3.05
N ALA A 53 2.76 2.20 1.72
CA ALA A 53 1.95 1.19 1.03
C ALA A 53 2.43 -0.24 1.33
N TRP A 54 3.76 -0.45 1.39
CA TRP A 54 4.33 -1.74 1.82
C TRP A 54 4.04 -2.07 3.29
N LEU A 55 3.99 -1.06 4.17
CA LEU A 55 3.98 -1.24 5.62
C LEU A 55 2.60 -1.08 6.28
N HIS A 56 1.58 -0.57 5.58
CA HIS A 56 0.30 -0.21 6.21
C HIS A 56 -0.31 -1.37 7.01
N ASP A 57 -0.22 -2.57 6.46
CA ASP A 57 -0.77 -3.79 7.05
C ASP A 57 0.24 -4.60 7.89
N VAL A 58 1.45 -4.08 8.12
CA VAL A 58 2.49 -4.83 8.86
C VAL A 58 2.07 -5.19 10.28
N GLY A 59 1.21 -4.37 10.90
CA GLY A 59 0.65 -4.61 12.23
C GLY A 59 -0.23 -5.86 12.34
N TYR A 60 -0.61 -6.50 11.21
CA TYR A 60 -1.26 -7.81 11.23
C TYR A 60 -0.32 -8.96 11.58
N ALA A 61 1.01 -8.78 11.47
CA ALA A 61 1.97 -9.81 11.81
C ALA A 61 1.77 -10.26 13.27
N PRO A 62 1.61 -11.56 13.55
CA PRO A 62 1.32 -12.04 14.91
C PRO A 62 2.36 -11.62 15.95
N SER A 63 3.62 -11.46 15.53
CA SER A 63 4.73 -11.02 16.39
C SER A 63 4.68 -9.54 16.76
N LEU A 64 3.87 -8.72 16.09
CA LEU A 64 3.75 -7.27 16.31
C LEU A 64 2.48 -6.88 17.04
N ARG A 65 1.54 -7.82 17.21
CA ARG A 65 0.24 -7.55 17.81
C ARG A 65 0.38 -7.22 19.30
N ALA A 66 0.00 -6.02 19.70
CA ALA A 66 0.03 -5.55 21.08
C ALA A 66 -1.36 -5.08 21.53
N THR A 67 -1.98 -4.21 20.74
CA THR A 67 -3.34 -3.69 20.98
C THR A 67 -4.40 -4.48 20.23
N GLY A 68 -4.01 -5.20 19.17
CA GLY A 68 -4.95 -5.85 18.26
C GLY A 68 -5.56 -4.90 17.24
N PHE A 69 -5.13 -3.63 17.21
CA PHE A 69 -5.48 -2.64 16.20
C PHE A 69 -4.25 -2.40 15.32
N HIS A 70 -4.26 -3.03 14.14
CA HIS A 70 -3.08 -3.10 13.26
C HIS A 70 -2.49 -1.75 12.82
N PRO A 71 -3.24 -0.63 12.66
CA PRO A 71 -2.62 0.66 12.34
C PRO A 71 -1.73 1.16 13.48
N VAL A 72 -2.18 1.03 14.73
CA VAL A 72 -1.38 1.40 15.91
C VAL A 72 -0.21 0.44 16.09
N ASP A 73 -0.46 -0.88 16.08
CA ASP A 73 0.60 -1.88 16.26
C ASP A 73 1.67 -1.76 15.16
N GLY A 74 1.25 -1.50 13.92
CA GLY A 74 2.12 -1.22 12.79
C GLY A 74 2.92 0.07 12.96
N ALA A 75 2.27 1.17 13.35
CA ALA A 75 2.93 2.46 13.53
C ALA A 75 3.95 2.46 14.67
N VAL A 76 3.66 1.77 15.80
CA VAL A 76 4.63 1.55 16.88
C VAL A 76 5.87 0.84 16.34
N PHE A 77 5.65 -0.24 15.59
CA PHE A 77 6.73 -1.04 15.03
C PHE A 77 7.57 -0.24 14.02
N VAL A 78 6.93 0.44 13.08
CA VAL A 78 7.60 1.24 12.03
C VAL A 78 8.40 2.39 12.64
N ARG A 79 7.92 3.00 13.72
CA ARG A 79 8.65 4.00 14.50
C ARG A 79 9.89 3.40 15.17
N ALA A 80 9.76 2.22 15.79
CA ALA A 80 10.89 1.51 16.42
C ALA A 80 11.96 1.07 15.39
N GLU A 81 11.55 0.78 14.16
CA GLU A 81 12.43 0.55 13.02
C GLU A 81 13.02 1.85 12.44
N ASN A 82 12.87 3.02 13.08
CA ASN A 82 13.47 4.28 12.61
C ASN A 82 13.07 4.69 11.18
N PHE A 83 11.84 4.39 10.74
CA PHE A 83 11.31 5.02 9.53
C PHE A 83 10.95 6.49 9.78
N PRO A 84 10.95 7.34 8.73
CA PRO A 84 10.62 8.75 8.88
C PRO A 84 9.21 8.98 9.48
N PRO A 85 9.00 10.09 10.20
CA PRO A 85 7.70 10.40 10.82
C PRO A 85 6.53 10.37 9.85
N VAL A 86 6.73 10.77 8.59
CA VAL A 86 5.70 10.72 7.55
C VAL A 86 5.26 9.28 7.25
N VAL A 87 6.17 8.31 7.20
CA VAL A 87 5.82 6.90 6.98
C VAL A 87 5.07 6.34 8.19
N VAL A 88 5.53 6.66 9.40
CA VAL A 88 4.87 6.29 10.66
C VAL A 88 3.43 6.81 10.68
N SER A 89 3.25 8.08 10.32
CA SER A 89 1.95 8.74 10.25
C SER A 89 1.03 8.07 9.23
N LEU A 90 1.51 7.84 8.01
CA LEU A 90 0.73 7.16 6.96
C LEU A 90 0.29 5.76 7.39
N VAL A 91 1.14 5.02 8.10
CA VAL A 91 0.80 3.69 8.65
C VAL A 91 -0.20 3.82 9.81
N ALA A 92 -0.10 4.83 10.67
CA ALA A 92 -1.04 5.00 11.79
C ALA A 92 -2.46 5.36 11.31
N TYR A 93 -2.55 6.19 10.27
CA TYR A 93 -3.81 6.82 9.84
C TYR A 93 -4.40 6.24 8.55
N HIS A 94 -3.93 5.08 8.08
CA HIS A 94 -4.47 4.48 6.86
C HIS A 94 -5.90 3.96 7.04
N THR A 95 -6.66 3.93 5.94
CA THR A 95 -7.92 3.17 5.79
C THR A 95 -8.86 3.26 6.98
N GLY A 96 -9.45 4.43 7.21
CA GLY A 96 -10.48 4.59 8.22
C GLY A 96 -10.01 4.38 9.66
N ALA A 97 -8.70 4.31 9.92
CA ALA A 97 -8.14 4.11 11.26
C ALA A 97 -8.69 5.09 12.30
N VAL A 98 -8.97 6.34 11.93
CA VAL A 98 -9.58 7.33 12.84
C VAL A 98 -10.96 6.89 13.32
N PHE A 99 -11.79 6.35 12.40
CA PHE A 99 -13.12 5.88 12.74
C PHE A 99 -13.05 4.60 13.59
N GLU A 100 -12.24 3.63 13.17
CA GLU A 100 -12.08 2.37 13.89
C GLU A 100 -11.46 2.58 15.29
N ALA A 101 -10.49 3.49 15.42
CA ALA A 101 -9.92 3.87 16.72
C ALA A 101 -10.98 4.44 17.65
N ARG A 102 -11.91 5.26 17.13
CA ARG A 102 -13.04 5.78 17.92
C ARG A 102 -13.95 4.66 18.40
N GLU A 103 -14.31 3.71 17.54
CA GLU A 103 -15.16 2.57 17.92
C GLU A 103 -14.50 1.67 18.96
N ARG A 104 -13.17 1.57 18.92
CA ARG A 104 -12.36 0.76 19.85
C ARG A 104 -11.94 1.48 21.13
N GLY A 105 -12.22 2.78 21.28
CA GLY A 105 -11.73 3.57 22.41
C GLY A 105 -10.21 3.81 22.40
N LEU A 106 -9.58 3.76 21.22
CA LEU A 106 -8.14 3.94 20.99
C LEU A 106 -7.79 5.29 20.35
N SER A 107 -8.72 6.26 20.35
CA SER A 107 -8.49 7.58 19.73
C SER A 107 -7.30 8.32 20.32
N ASP A 108 -7.13 8.27 21.64
CA ASP A 108 -6.01 8.93 22.33
C ASP A 108 -4.67 8.29 21.95
N VAL A 109 -4.64 6.95 21.84
CA VAL A 109 -3.45 6.19 21.42
C VAL A 109 -3.08 6.53 19.97
N LEU A 110 -4.08 6.62 19.08
CA LEU A 110 -3.85 7.01 17.70
C LEU A 110 -3.33 8.45 17.61
N ALA A 111 -3.84 9.36 18.44
CA ALA A 111 -3.45 10.77 18.46
C ALA A 111 -1.99 11.01 18.89
N GLU A 112 -1.32 10.02 19.49
CA GLU A 112 0.13 10.08 19.79
C GLU A 112 1.00 10.06 18.52
N PHE A 113 0.46 9.63 17.38
CA PHE A 113 1.18 9.60 16.11
C PHE A 113 1.02 10.92 15.34
N PRO A 114 2.05 11.34 14.57
CA PRO A 114 1.98 12.57 13.78
C PRO A 114 0.78 12.56 12.84
N GLN A 115 0.12 13.71 12.67
CA GLN A 115 -1.04 13.81 11.77
C GLN A 115 -0.66 13.51 10.32
N PRO A 116 -1.56 12.83 9.56
CA PRO A 116 -1.30 12.44 8.19
C PRO A 116 -1.13 13.67 7.28
N PRO A 117 -0.21 13.61 6.29
CA PRO A 117 -0.13 14.63 5.25
C PRO A 117 -1.35 14.55 4.32
N ASP A 118 -1.56 15.60 3.52
CA ASP A 118 -2.71 15.72 2.61
C ASP A 118 -2.86 14.55 1.62
N PHE A 119 -1.74 13.89 1.28
CA PHE A 119 -1.72 12.76 0.35
C PHE A 119 -1.97 11.39 1.01
N ALA A 120 -2.29 11.33 2.30
CA ALA A 120 -2.50 10.06 3.00
C ALA A 120 -3.63 9.21 2.41
N GLY A 121 -4.68 9.85 1.87
CA GLY A 121 -5.78 9.16 1.19
C GLY A 121 -5.37 8.40 -0.08
N LEU A 122 -4.15 8.60 -0.60
CA LEU A 122 -3.67 7.86 -1.75
C LEU A 122 -3.44 6.37 -1.46
N ILE A 123 -3.17 5.99 -0.21
CA ILE A 123 -3.06 4.57 0.17
C ILE A 123 -4.40 3.87 -0.04
N ASP A 124 -5.52 4.52 0.31
CA ASP A 124 -6.86 4.00 0.12
C ASP A 124 -7.22 3.87 -1.38
N LEU A 125 -6.77 4.81 -2.21
CA LEU A 125 -6.94 4.74 -3.66
C LEU A 125 -6.22 3.51 -4.25
N CYS A 126 -4.99 3.25 -3.80
CA CYS A 126 -4.17 2.12 -4.26
C CYS A 126 -4.83 0.76 -3.95
N ARG A 127 -5.59 0.67 -2.85
CA ARG A 127 -6.32 -0.55 -2.47
C ARG A 127 -7.38 -0.97 -3.49
N HIS A 128 -7.99 -0.02 -4.19
CA HIS A 128 -8.98 -0.35 -5.22
C HIS A 128 -8.35 -0.88 -6.52
N ASP A 129 -7.07 -0.58 -6.76
CA ASP A 129 -6.30 -0.96 -7.95
C ASP A 129 -5.40 -2.20 -7.74
N ASP A 130 -5.45 -2.80 -6.55
CA ASP A 130 -4.72 -4.03 -6.17
C ASP A 130 -5.17 -5.27 -6.94
N ARG A 131 -6.37 -5.26 -7.56
CA ARG A 131 -6.93 -6.47 -8.17
C ARG A 131 -6.02 -7.04 -9.27
N PRO A 132 -5.57 -8.30 -9.15
CA PRO A 132 -4.83 -8.94 -10.23
C PRO A 132 -5.75 -9.16 -11.44
N GLY A 133 -5.39 -8.58 -12.60
CA GLY A 133 -5.96 -9.02 -13.88
C GLY A 133 -6.63 -7.96 -14.78
N ARG A 134 -6.36 -6.66 -14.63
CA ARG A 134 -6.69 -5.71 -15.72
C ARG A 134 -5.39 -5.23 -16.34
N PHE A 135 -5.32 -5.31 -17.68
CA PHE A 135 -4.21 -4.87 -18.52
C PHE A 135 -3.05 -5.86 -18.69
N ALA A 136 -3.38 -7.08 -19.17
CA ALA A 136 -2.56 -7.65 -20.22
C ALA A 136 -2.91 -6.92 -21.53
N ASP A 137 -1.88 -6.40 -22.21
CA ASP A 137 -1.97 -5.84 -23.55
C ASP A 137 -2.69 -6.80 -24.50
N ALA A 138 -3.90 -6.43 -24.92
CA ALA A 138 -4.45 -6.93 -26.17
C ALA A 138 -3.97 -5.98 -27.28
N PRO A 139 -3.17 -6.43 -28.27
CA PRO A 139 -2.79 -5.57 -29.37
C PRO A 139 -4.04 -5.13 -30.13
N ARG A 140 -4.20 -3.81 -30.30
CA ARG A 140 -5.16 -3.24 -31.26
C ARG A 140 -4.54 -3.26 -32.65
N GLY A 141 -5.33 -3.72 -33.62
CA GLY A 141 -5.09 -3.61 -35.06
C GLY A 141 -4.70 -4.94 -35.69
N SER A 142 -5.30 -5.39 -36.78
CA SER A 142 -6.00 -4.65 -37.84
C SER A 142 -7.00 -5.54 -38.58
N ASP A 143 -8.16 -4.94 -38.88
CA ASP A 143 -9.07 -5.33 -39.96
C ASP A 143 -8.29 -5.41 -41.28
N GLN A 144 -8.37 -6.56 -41.96
CA GLN A 144 -8.06 -6.71 -43.38
C GLN A 144 -9.05 -7.71 -43.99
N ARG A 145 -10.22 -7.20 -44.37
CA ARG A 145 -11.01 -7.65 -45.54
C ARG A 145 -10.08 -7.85 -46.75
N ASP A 146 -10.14 -8.93 -47.53
CA ASP A 146 -11.16 -9.42 -48.49
C ASP A 146 -10.50 -10.59 -49.31
N PRO A 147 -11.07 -11.22 -50.37
CA PRO A 147 -12.46 -11.50 -50.75
C PRO A 147 -12.71 -13.00 -51.16
N VAL A 148 -13.98 -13.28 -51.45
CA VAL A 148 -14.58 -14.34 -52.30
C VAL A 148 -13.64 -15.30 -53.07
N ALA A 149 -13.90 -16.61 -52.95
CA ALA A 149 -13.67 -17.59 -54.02
C ALA A 149 -14.87 -18.54 -54.17
N VAL A 150 -15.28 -18.68 -55.43
CA VAL A 150 -16.41 -19.43 -55.98
C VAL A 150 -15.95 -20.82 -56.47
N SER A 151 -16.89 -21.79 -56.47
CA SER A 151 -16.90 -23.10 -57.14
C SER A 151 -16.03 -24.22 -56.52
N ARG A 152 -16.48 -25.48 -56.42
CA ARG A 152 -17.39 -26.28 -57.27
C ARG A 152 -18.32 -27.18 -56.47
#